data_AF-A0A1G3TKS6-F1
#
_entry.id   AF-A0A1G3TKS6-F1
#
_cell.length_a   1.000
_cell.length_b   1.000
_cell.length_c   1.000
_cell.angle_alpha   90.00
_cell.angle_beta   90.00
_cell.angle_gamma   90.00
#
_symmetry.space_group_name_H-M   'P 1'
#
loop_
_entity.id
_entity.type
_entity.pdbx_description
1 polymer ?
#
loop_
_entity_poly.entity_id
_entity_poly.type
_entity_poly.pdbx_seq_one_letter_code
_entity_poly.pdbx_strand_id
1 'polypeptide(L)'
;MRRGYLLAEAMIAVIIAGIVAAIFTTMNYYTHLQSNTLKGQNSKTILEVIRSRLLHTAKDADNDSYFELLKEEADNTLPVNIGLGVDAWGKRVFYSTIDLGSANADALYAQNIISISPNTNIAGRLVSSGQDMILDTDKDDSIAQGDDIMLEIGVGELNHFKLYGSSEITTQTRGYNSAIVSATEPLAPINGALWFDTAVSKLKMYNSTTSTWTQIN
;
A
#
# COMPACT_ATOMS: atom_id res chain seq x y z
N MET A 1 -71.50 -17.01 -9.66
CA MET A 1 -70.27 -17.68 -9.19
C MET A 1 -69.00 -17.23 -9.93
N ARG A 2 -68.98 -17.02 -11.26
CA ARG A 2 -67.76 -16.63 -12.02
C ARG A 2 -67.06 -15.33 -11.57
N ARG A 3 -67.78 -14.32 -11.05
CA ARG A 3 -67.18 -13.04 -10.61
C ARG A 3 -66.31 -13.15 -9.34
N GLY A 4 -66.61 -14.10 -8.45
CA GLY A 4 -65.80 -14.33 -7.23
C GLY A 4 -64.46 -15.02 -7.54
N TYR A 5 -64.46 -15.96 -8.49
CA TYR A 5 -63.23 -16.64 -8.94
C TYR A 5 -62.26 -15.69 -9.65
N LEU A 6 -62.78 -14.77 -10.48
CA LEU A 6 -61.95 -13.75 -11.16
C LEU A 6 -61.27 -12.79 -10.16
N LEU A 7 -61.93 -12.45 -9.05
CA LEU A 7 -61.32 -11.62 -8.00
C LEU A 7 -60.22 -12.37 -7.26
N ALA A 8 -60.41 -13.66 -6.96
CA ALA A 8 -59.39 -14.48 -6.32
C ALA A 8 -58.15 -14.66 -7.20
N GLU A 9 -58.33 -14.93 -8.50
CA GLU A 9 -57.24 -15.03 -9.47
C GLU A 9 -56.48 -13.71 -9.62
N ALA A 10 -57.19 -12.57 -9.69
CA ALA A 10 -56.57 -11.26 -9.73
C ALA A 10 -55.77 -10.95 -8.45
N MET A 11 -56.27 -11.31 -7.27
CA MET A 11 -55.55 -11.12 -6.01
C MET A 11 -54.29 -11.99 -5.94
N ILE A 12 -54.36 -13.25 -6.36
CA ILE A 12 -53.20 -14.14 -6.43
C ILE A 12 -52.16 -13.59 -7.41
N ALA A 13 -52.58 -13.10 -8.58
CA ALA A 13 -51.68 -12.51 -9.57
C ALA A 13 -50.96 -11.26 -9.04
N VAL A 14 -51.64 -10.38 -8.30
CA VAL A 14 -51.04 -9.19 -7.67
C VAL A 14 -50.03 -9.60 -6.59
N ILE A 15 -50.35 -10.61 -5.77
CA ILE A 15 -49.43 -11.11 -4.74
C ILE A 15 -48.17 -11.70 -5.39
N ILE A 16 -48.32 -12.55 -6.42
CA ILE A 16 -47.19 -13.14 -7.14
C ILE A 16 -46.34 -12.04 -7.79
N ALA A 17 -46.97 -11.05 -8.44
CA ALA A 17 -46.25 -9.93 -9.03
C ALA A 17 -45.47 -9.12 -7.98
N GLY A 18 -46.04 -8.91 -6.79
CA GLY A 18 -45.36 -8.24 -5.68
C GLY A 18 -44.16 -9.02 -5.16
N ILE A 19 -44.29 -10.35 -4.99
CA ILE A 19 -43.18 -11.22 -4.57
C ILE A 19 -42.07 -11.21 -5.63
N VAL A 20 -42.42 -11.35 -6.90
CA VAL A 20 -41.45 -11.34 -8.01
C VAL A 20 -40.72 -10.00 -8.09
N ALA A 21 -41.43 -8.88 -7.96
CA ALA A 21 -40.82 -7.55 -7.92
C ALA A 21 -39.83 -7.41 -6.75
N ALA A 22 -40.20 -7.88 -5.55
CA ALA A 22 -39.32 -7.87 -4.39
C ALA A 22 -38.07 -8.75 -4.57
N ILE A 23 -38.20 -9.91 -5.22
CA ILE A 23 -37.06 -10.78 -5.53
C ILE A 23 -36.12 -10.07 -6.52
N PHE A 24 -36.64 -9.46 -7.59
CA PHE A 24 -35.80 -8.78 -8.56
C PHE A 24 -35.09 -7.56 -7.97
N THR A 25 -35.75 -6.76 -7.13
CA THR A 25 -35.11 -5.61 -6.49
C THR A 25 -34.02 -6.04 -5.50
N THR A 26 -34.27 -7.08 -4.71
CA THR A 26 -33.27 -7.62 -3.78
C THR A 26 -32.09 -8.27 -4.52
N MET A 27 -32.33 -9.03 -5.59
CA MET A 27 -31.26 -9.59 -6.43
C MET A 27 -30.39 -8.50 -7.06
N ASN A 28 -31.01 -7.42 -7.56
CA ASN A 28 -30.27 -6.31 -8.13
C ASN A 28 -29.36 -5.66 -7.07
N TYR A 29 -29.90 -5.41 -5.87
CA TYR A 29 -29.14 -4.87 -4.75
C TYR A 29 -27.92 -5.74 -4.38
N TYR A 30 -28.11 -7.05 -4.22
CA TYR A 30 -26.99 -7.96 -3.90
C TYR A 30 -25.96 -8.06 -5.03
N THR A 31 -26.39 -7.98 -6.29
CA THR A 31 -25.47 -7.99 -7.44
C THR A 31 -24.54 -6.77 -7.41
N HIS A 32 -25.09 -5.59 -7.11
CA HIS A 32 -24.29 -4.37 -6.96
C HIS A 32 -23.31 -4.45 -5.79
N LEU A 33 -23.74 -4.95 -4.63
CA LEU A 33 -22.86 -5.13 -3.47
C LEU A 33 -21.71 -6.11 -3.75
N GLN A 34 -22.00 -7.23 -4.41
CA GLN A 34 -20.97 -8.21 -4.78
C GLN A 34 -19.98 -7.62 -5.79
N SER A 35 -20.48 -6.90 -6.79
CA SER A 35 -19.64 -6.18 -7.76
C SER A 35 -18.72 -5.17 -7.08
N ASN A 36 -19.24 -4.35 -6.16
CA ASN A 36 -18.44 -3.34 -5.49
C ASN A 36 -17.41 -3.96 -4.53
N THR A 37 -17.79 -5.01 -3.81
CA THR A 37 -16.86 -5.78 -2.98
C THR A 37 -15.73 -6.36 -3.83
N LEU A 38 -16.04 -6.95 -4.98
CA LEU A 38 -15.04 -7.51 -5.90
C LEU A 38 -14.10 -6.42 -6.43
N LYS A 39 -14.64 -5.27 -6.85
CA LYS A 39 -13.83 -4.14 -7.30
C LYS A 39 -12.91 -3.63 -6.19
N GLY A 40 -13.38 -3.55 -4.95
CA GLY A 40 -12.53 -3.18 -3.81
C GLY A 40 -11.37 -4.15 -3.58
N GLN A 41 -11.61 -5.47 -3.67
CA GLN A 41 -10.52 -6.46 -3.58
C GLN A 41 -9.55 -6.39 -4.75
N ASN A 42 -10.05 -6.14 -5.96
CA ASN A 42 -9.23 -5.94 -7.14
C ASN A 42 -8.37 -4.68 -7.01
N SER A 43 -8.93 -3.57 -6.54
CA SER A 43 -8.19 -2.33 -6.29
C SER A 43 -7.07 -2.56 -5.26
N LYS A 44 -7.33 -3.26 -4.15
CA LYS A 44 -6.28 -3.64 -3.18
C LYS A 44 -5.16 -4.45 -3.84
N THR A 45 -5.53 -5.43 -4.67
CA THR A 45 -4.55 -6.23 -5.43
C THR A 45 -3.73 -5.36 -6.38
N ILE A 46 -4.37 -4.42 -7.07
CA ILE A 46 -3.70 -3.46 -7.96
C ILE A 46 -2.70 -2.59 -7.17
N LEU A 47 -3.09 -2.07 -6.00
CA LEU A 47 -2.20 -1.29 -5.14
C LEU A 47 -0.99 -2.11 -4.68
N GLU A 48 -1.17 -3.39 -4.32
CA GLU A 48 -0.05 -4.27 -3.96
C GLU A 48 0.88 -4.56 -5.14
N VAL A 49 0.36 -4.71 -6.36
CA VAL A 49 1.18 -4.86 -7.57
C VAL A 49 1.97 -3.60 -7.86
N ILE A 50 1.34 -2.43 -7.76
CA ILE A 50 2.00 -1.12 -7.92
C ILE A 50 3.11 -0.98 -6.87
N ARG A 51 2.81 -1.26 -5.61
CA ARG A 51 3.79 -1.29 -4.52
C ARG A 51 4.95 -2.21 -4.86
N SER A 52 4.71 -3.44 -5.30
CA SER A 52 5.80 -4.36 -5.66
C SER A 52 6.70 -3.82 -6.77
N ARG A 53 6.15 -3.07 -7.73
CA ARG A 53 6.95 -2.44 -8.80
C ARG A 53 7.75 -1.25 -8.27
N LEU A 54 7.14 -0.42 -7.43
CA LEU A 54 7.79 0.71 -6.76
C LEU A 54 8.97 0.25 -5.90
N LEU A 55 8.77 -0.80 -5.10
CA LEU A 55 9.83 -1.41 -4.31
C LEU A 55 10.97 -1.89 -5.20
N HIS A 56 10.65 -2.54 -6.33
CA HIS A 56 11.68 -3.02 -7.25
C HIS A 56 12.56 -1.89 -7.83
N THR A 57 12.01 -0.70 -8.00
CA THR A 57 12.72 0.48 -8.50
C THR A 57 13.39 1.31 -7.39
N ALA A 58 13.21 0.93 -6.12
CA ALA A 58 13.80 1.63 -5.00
C ALA A 58 15.33 1.50 -5.02
N LYS A 59 16.02 2.61 -4.78
CA LYS A 59 17.49 2.68 -4.75
C LYS A 59 17.94 3.77 -3.79
N ASP A 60 19.16 3.63 -3.29
CA ASP A 60 19.92 4.72 -2.68
C ASP A 60 20.54 5.55 -3.83
N ALA A 61 19.95 6.71 -4.12
CA ALA A 61 20.27 7.51 -5.30
C ALA A 61 21.45 8.48 -5.08
N ASP A 62 21.65 8.91 -3.84
CA ASP A 62 22.60 9.95 -3.46
C ASP A 62 23.54 9.55 -2.32
N ASN A 63 23.62 8.24 -2.05
CA ASN A 63 24.62 7.59 -1.22
C ASN A 63 24.55 7.95 0.26
N ASP A 64 23.37 8.27 0.79
CA ASP A 64 23.17 8.57 2.20
C ASP A 64 22.70 7.35 3.03
N SER A 65 22.74 6.16 2.43
CA SER A 65 22.37 4.86 3.02
C SER A 65 20.88 4.63 3.18
N TYR A 66 20.03 5.51 2.67
CA TYR A 66 18.59 5.30 2.60
C TYR A 66 18.17 4.90 1.20
N PHE A 67 17.34 3.86 1.10
CA PHE A 67 16.69 3.53 -0.17
C PHE A 67 15.44 4.39 -0.28
N GLU A 68 15.18 4.89 -1.49
CA GLU A 68 14.06 5.78 -1.75
C GLU A 68 13.20 5.27 -2.88
N LEU A 69 11.93 5.65 -2.86
CA LEU A 69 11.00 5.36 -3.94
C LEU A 69 11.14 6.40 -5.05
N LEU A 70 10.76 6.02 -6.27
CA LEU A 70 10.60 6.98 -7.34
C LEU A 70 9.54 8.02 -6.94
N LYS A 71 9.87 9.28 -7.10
CA LYS A 71 8.99 10.41 -6.81
C LYS A 71 7.74 10.40 -7.68
N GLU A 72 6.62 10.90 -7.14
CA GLU A 72 5.39 11.08 -7.90
C GLU A 72 5.52 12.05 -9.09
N GLU A 73 4.69 11.84 -10.11
CA GLU A 73 4.54 12.78 -11.23
C GLU A 73 3.59 13.93 -10.82
N ALA A 74 3.33 14.83 -11.77
CA ALA A 74 2.33 15.87 -11.60
C ALA A 74 0.98 15.31 -11.09
N ASP A 75 0.31 16.09 -10.23
CA ASP A 75 -0.96 15.76 -9.60
C ASP A 75 -0.94 14.52 -8.68
N ASN A 76 0.21 14.21 -8.07
CA ASN A 76 0.38 13.06 -7.17
C ASN A 76 0.03 11.74 -7.85
N THR A 77 0.51 11.55 -9.07
CA THR A 77 0.25 10.35 -9.87
C THR A 77 1.47 9.43 -9.97
N LEU A 78 1.24 8.15 -10.27
CA LEU A 78 2.33 7.20 -10.43
C LEU A 78 3.25 7.53 -11.61
N PRO A 79 4.57 7.33 -11.46
CA PRO A 79 5.51 7.41 -12.57
C PRO A 79 5.17 6.45 -13.69
N VAL A 80 5.35 6.91 -14.95
CA VAL A 80 5.03 6.12 -16.15
C VAL A 80 5.76 4.78 -16.19
N ASN A 81 6.97 4.71 -15.62
CA ASN A 81 7.80 3.50 -15.56
C ASN A 81 7.21 2.40 -14.65
N ILE A 82 6.29 2.74 -13.75
CA ILE A 82 5.61 1.79 -12.85
C ILE A 82 4.40 1.15 -13.52
N GLY A 83 3.86 1.79 -14.57
CA GLY A 83 2.76 1.30 -15.40
C GLY A 83 1.40 1.91 -15.06
N LEU A 84 0.31 1.22 -15.46
CA LEU A 84 -1.05 1.75 -15.35
C LEU A 84 -1.48 1.95 -13.89
N GLY A 85 -1.56 3.23 -13.49
CA GLY A 85 -1.97 3.68 -12.17
C GLY A 85 -3.46 3.95 -12.06
N VAL A 86 -4.30 3.01 -12.50
CA VAL A 86 -5.76 3.12 -12.33
C VAL A 86 -6.30 1.97 -11.49
N ASP A 87 -7.30 2.27 -10.67
CA ASP A 87 -8.01 1.31 -9.84
C ASP A 87 -9.08 0.53 -10.62
N ALA A 88 -9.82 -0.36 -9.94
CA ALA A 88 -10.86 -1.17 -10.56
C ALA A 88 -12.12 -0.36 -10.97
N TRP A 89 -12.23 0.90 -10.56
CA TRP A 89 -13.28 1.84 -10.96
C TRP A 89 -12.81 2.78 -12.08
N GLY A 90 -11.54 2.68 -12.50
CA GLY A 90 -10.96 3.43 -13.59
C GLY A 90 -10.47 4.82 -13.19
N LYS A 91 -10.36 5.11 -11.88
CA LYS A 91 -9.77 6.34 -11.37
C LYS A 91 -8.28 6.16 -11.13
N ARG A 92 -7.55 7.28 -11.21
CA ARG A 92 -6.10 7.26 -10.98
C ARG A 92 -5.81 6.99 -9.51
N VAL A 93 -4.80 6.18 -9.26
CA VAL A 93 -4.24 5.97 -7.92
C VAL A 93 -3.40 7.19 -7.56
N PHE A 94 -3.72 7.80 -6.42
CA PHE A 94 -2.91 8.85 -5.82
C PHE A 94 -1.68 8.25 -5.17
N TYR A 95 -0.55 8.89 -5.38
CA TYR A 95 0.74 8.44 -4.93
C TYR A 95 1.55 9.61 -4.37
N SER A 96 2.20 9.37 -3.24
CA SER A 96 3.08 10.36 -2.61
C SER A 96 4.25 9.66 -1.95
N THR A 97 5.42 10.29 -1.98
CA THR A 97 6.66 9.78 -1.39
C THR A 97 7.28 10.72 -0.37
N ILE A 98 8.14 10.15 0.47
CA ILE A 98 9.05 10.89 1.33
C ILE A 98 10.46 10.53 0.91
N ASP A 99 11.29 11.56 0.80
CA ASP A 99 12.74 11.46 0.71
C ASP A 99 13.30 11.16 2.10
N LEU A 100 14.13 10.12 2.18
CA LEU A 100 14.67 9.64 3.43
C LEU A 100 16.11 10.07 3.52
N GLY A 101 16.42 10.90 4.51
CA GLY A 101 17.77 11.33 4.78
C GLY A 101 17.93 12.82 4.59
N SER A 102 19.10 13.23 4.10
CA SER A 102 19.45 14.66 4.00
C SER A 102 20.18 15.03 2.73
N ALA A 103 20.49 14.04 1.90
CA ALA A 103 20.93 14.25 0.54
C ALA A 103 19.68 14.33 -0.35
N ASN A 104 19.74 15.14 -1.41
CA ASN A 104 18.62 15.35 -2.33
C ASN A 104 19.15 15.55 -3.76
N ALA A 105 20.12 14.73 -4.17
CA ALA A 105 20.89 15.00 -5.39
C ALA A 105 20.20 14.51 -6.68
N ASP A 106 19.34 13.49 -6.60
CA ASP A 106 18.64 12.91 -7.76
C ASP A 106 17.18 13.38 -7.79
N ALA A 107 16.83 14.23 -8.75
CA ALA A 107 15.49 14.80 -8.87
C ALA A 107 14.36 13.78 -9.08
N LEU A 108 14.68 12.53 -9.45
CA LEU A 108 13.71 11.44 -9.64
C LEU A 108 13.35 10.72 -8.33
N TYR A 109 14.12 10.92 -7.28
CA TYR A 109 13.94 10.28 -5.96
C TYR A 109 13.80 11.33 -4.85
N ALA A 110 14.45 12.48 -5.02
CA ALA A 110 14.49 13.55 -4.04
C ALA A 110 13.18 14.34 -3.91
N GLN A 111 12.77 14.57 -2.66
CA GLN A 111 11.48 15.15 -2.31
C GLN A 111 11.50 15.91 -0.98
N ASN A 112 11.18 17.21 -1.02
CA ASN A 112 11.16 18.04 0.19
C ASN A 112 9.91 17.85 1.07
N ILE A 113 9.17 16.75 0.92
CA ILE A 113 7.99 16.47 1.74
C ILE A 113 8.43 15.77 3.02
N ILE A 114 8.15 16.43 4.15
CA ILE A 114 8.50 15.93 5.49
C ILE A 114 7.44 14.99 6.10
N SER A 115 6.23 14.92 5.53
CA SER A 115 5.16 14.01 5.98
C SER A 115 4.10 13.82 4.89
N ILE A 116 3.71 12.57 4.66
CA ILE A 116 2.59 12.15 3.79
C ILE A 116 1.53 11.35 4.58
N SER A 117 1.77 11.13 5.87
CA SER A 117 0.98 10.29 6.76
C SER A 117 1.29 10.66 8.22
N PRO A 118 0.30 10.61 9.14
CA PRO A 118 0.55 10.65 10.57
C PRO A 118 1.17 9.35 11.12
N ASN A 119 1.13 8.25 10.34
CA ASN A 119 1.78 7.00 10.71
C ASN A 119 3.30 7.13 10.58
N THR A 120 4.02 6.53 11.52
CA THR A 120 5.48 6.57 11.52
C THR A 120 6.07 5.54 10.55
N ASN A 121 7.33 5.76 10.13
CA ASN A 121 8.10 4.82 9.29
C ASN A 121 7.48 4.53 7.92
N ILE A 122 6.83 5.53 7.32
CA ILE A 122 6.25 5.46 5.98
C ILE A 122 7.20 6.12 4.98
N ALA A 123 7.43 5.46 3.86
CA ALA A 123 8.19 5.97 2.72
C ALA A 123 7.32 6.40 1.54
N GLY A 124 6.14 5.80 1.41
CA GLY A 124 5.21 6.11 0.34
C GLY A 124 3.78 5.76 0.72
N ARG A 125 2.82 6.41 0.07
CA ARG A 125 1.39 6.19 0.28
C ARG A 125 0.69 6.09 -1.07
N LEU A 126 -0.17 5.09 -1.21
CA LEU A 126 -1.05 4.85 -2.34
C LEU A 126 -2.50 4.96 -1.89
N VAL A 127 -3.32 5.72 -2.61
CA VAL A 127 -4.75 5.86 -2.30
C VAL A 127 -5.59 5.71 -3.57
N SER A 128 -6.63 4.90 -3.51
CA SER A 128 -7.70 4.80 -4.52
C SER A 128 -8.96 5.45 -3.97
N SER A 129 -9.62 6.26 -4.82
CA SER A 129 -10.84 7.02 -4.52
C SER A 129 -12.12 6.16 -4.42
N GLY A 130 -11.98 4.86 -4.21
CA GLY A 130 -13.10 3.96 -3.98
C GLY A 130 -14.18 3.88 -5.06
N GLN A 131 -15.36 3.49 -4.60
CA GLN A 131 -16.60 3.28 -5.34
C GLN A 131 -17.24 4.59 -5.80
N ASP A 132 -17.20 5.64 -4.97
CA ASP A 132 -17.82 6.93 -5.22
C ASP A 132 -16.96 7.83 -6.12
N MET A 133 -15.70 7.44 -6.31
CA MET A 133 -14.72 8.06 -7.19
C MET A 133 -14.28 9.46 -6.73
N ILE A 134 -14.43 9.77 -5.45
CA ILE A 134 -14.01 11.00 -4.79
C ILE A 134 -12.92 10.61 -3.78
N LEU A 135 -11.87 11.43 -3.66
CA LEU A 135 -10.83 11.19 -2.68
C LEU A 135 -11.22 11.87 -1.37
N ASP A 136 -11.48 11.09 -0.33
CA ASP A 136 -11.82 11.56 1.02
C ASP A 136 -10.61 11.50 1.96
N THR A 137 -9.67 10.60 1.70
CA THR A 137 -8.48 10.36 2.53
C THR A 137 -7.39 11.38 2.22
N ASP A 138 -6.97 12.13 3.24
CA ASP A 138 -5.90 13.11 3.13
C ASP A 138 -4.57 12.63 3.74
N LYS A 139 -3.59 13.53 3.84
CA LYS A 139 -2.25 13.24 4.40
C LYS A 139 -2.23 13.16 5.93
N ASP A 140 -3.23 13.73 6.59
CA ASP A 140 -3.34 13.83 8.04
C ASP A 140 -4.17 12.66 8.61
N ASP A 141 -4.84 11.89 7.74
CA ASP A 141 -5.52 10.64 8.05
C ASP A 141 -4.56 9.46 8.25
N SER A 142 -4.74 8.71 9.34
CA SER A 142 -3.96 7.50 9.67
C SER A 142 -4.52 6.21 9.07
N ILE A 143 -5.74 6.27 8.54
CA ILE A 143 -6.46 5.16 7.89
C ILE A 143 -7.23 5.71 6.69
N ALA A 144 -7.66 4.83 5.79
CA ALA A 144 -8.56 5.23 4.70
C ALA A 144 -9.90 5.74 5.24
N GLN A 145 -10.44 6.80 4.62
CA GLN A 145 -11.74 7.38 4.93
C GLN A 145 -12.80 6.95 3.91
N GLY A 146 -14.06 6.93 4.34
CA GLY A 146 -15.18 6.61 3.44
C GLY A 146 -15.03 5.23 2.79
N ASP A 147 -15.06 5.21 1.47
CA ASP A 147 -14.88 4.04 0.62
C ASP A 147 -13.50 4.00 -0.07
N ASP A 148 -12.61 4.91 0.29
CA ASP A 148 -11.24 4.91 -0.18
C ASP A 148 -10.48 3.66 0.25
N ILE A 149 -9.45 3.37 -0.51
CA ILE A 149 -8.53 2.27 -0.22
C ILE A 149 -7.13 2.85 -0.13
N MET A 150 -6.58 2.83 1.08
CA MET A 150 -5.21 3.25 1.35
C MET A 150 -4.30 2.04 1.51
N LEU A 151 -3.10 2.16 0.93
CA LEU A 151 -1.98 1.26 1.16
C LEU A 151 -0.73 2.11 1.44
N GLU A 152 -0.03 1.80 2.51
CA GLU A 152 1.22 2.48 2.87
C GLU A 152 2.42 1.56 2.63
N ILE A 153 3.51 2.18 2.18
CA ILE A 153 4.80 1.54 1.92
C ILE A 153 5.73 1.95 3.05
N GLY A 154 6.20 0.96 3.81
CA GLY A 154 7.09 1.21 4.95
C GLY A 154 8.54 1.44 4.52
N VAL A 155 9.29 2.23 5.28
CA VAL A 155 10.74 2.45 5.07
C VAL A 155 11.54 1.15 5.12
N GLY A 156 11.10 0.16 5.91
CA GLY A 156 11.74 -1.15 6.01
C GLY A 156 11.60 -2.03 4.76
N GLU A 157 10.73 -1.66 3.82
CA GLU A 157 10.38 -2.46 2.64
C GLU A 157 11.23 -2.13 1.42
N LEU A 158 11.88 -0.97 1.44
CA LEU A 158 12.74 -0.46 0.38
C LEU A 158 14.09 -1.18 0.35
N ASN A 159 14.49 -1.75 1.49
CA ASN A 159 15.70 -2.54 1.61
C ASN A 159 15.50 -3.93 1.00
N HIS A 160 16.07 -4.13 -0.20
CA HIS A 160 16.00 -5.39 -0.93
C HIS A 160 16.85 -6.50 -0.29
N PHE A 161 16.29 -7.26 0.65
CA PHE A 161 16.72 -8.65 0.86
C PHE A 161 15.73 -9.59 0.19
N LYS A 162 16.08 -10.03 -1.03
CA LYS A 162 15.24 -10.89 -1.86
C LYS A 162 15.55 -12.36 -1.56
N LEU A 163 14.78 -12.98 -0.68
CA LEU A 163 14.74 -14.44 -0.55
C LEU A 163 13.94 -15.02 -1.72
N TYR A 164 14.63 -15.51 -2.74
CA TYR A 164 14.00 -16.29 -3.80
C TYR A 164 13.67 -17.70 -3.27
N GLY A 165 12.38 -17.98 -3.05
CA GLY A 165 11.90 -19.32 -2.76
C GLY A 165 10.77 -19.36 -1.72
N SER A 166 9.53 -19.18 -2.21
CA SER A 166 8.25 -19.65 -1.64
C SER A 166 8.16 -19.98 -0.14
N SER A 167 8.63 -19.10 0.74
CA SER A 167 8.26 -19.10 2.15
C SER A 167 7.73 -17.71 2.48
N GLU A 168 6.48 -17.68 2.95
CA GLU A 168 5.71 -16.47 3.20
C GLU A 168 6.47 -15.53 4.14
N ILE A 169 6.76 -14.31 3.67
CA ILE A 169 7.22 -13.21 4.51
C ILE A 169 6.00 -12.76 5.32
N THR A 170 5.92 -13.19 6.57
CA THR A 170 4.86 -12.71 7.48
C THR A 170 5.16 -11.28 7.92
N THR A 171 4.12 -10.55 8.33
CA THR A 171 4.16 -9.11 8.63
C THR A 171 5.14 -8.71 9.74
N GLN A 172 5.59 -9.66 10.57
CA GLN A 172 6.60 -9.42 11.61
C GLN A 172 8.04 -9.38 11.07
N THR A 173 8.26 -9.78 9.82
CA THR A 173 9.60 -9.88 9.20
C THR A 173 9.94 -8.66 8.31
N ARG A 174 9.05 -7.66 8.21
CA ARG A 174 9.13 -6.51 7.28
C ARG A 174 10.09 -5.36 7.68
N GLY A 175 10.83 -5.46 8.78
CA GLY A 175 11.63 -4.34 9.32
C GLY A 175 13.10 -4.61 9.67
N TYR A 176 13.63 -5.80 9.44
CA TYR A 176 14.89 -6.23 10.10
C TYR A 176 15.98 -6.79 9.17
N ASN A 177 15.84 -6.71 7.85
CA ASN A 177 16.51 -7.69 6.96
C ASN A 177 17.60 -7.17 6.03
N SER A 178 18.20 -6.00 6.24
CA SER A 178 19.46 -5.67 5.55
C SER A 178 20.56 -5.28 6.53
N ALA A 179 21.78 -5.71 6.22
CA ALA A 179 22.97 -5.24 6.90
C ALA A 179 23.43 -3.94 6.21
N ILE A 180 23.66 -2.89 7.00
CA ILE A 180 24.32 -1.66 6.55
C ILE A 180 25.74 -2.05 6.13
N VAL A 181 26.24 -1.62 4.97
CA VAL A 181 27.58 -1.98 4.47
C VAL A 181 28.42 -0.72 4.36
N SER A 182 29.39 -0.54 5.24
CA SER A 182 30.23 0.67 5.29
C SER A 182 31.55 0.40 5.99
N ALA A 183 32.54 1.29 5.81
CA ALA A 183 33.82 1.23 6.55
C ALA A 183 33.73 1.94 7.92
N THR A 184 32.70 2.75 8.12
CA THR A 184 32.47 3.54 9.33
C THR A 184 31.19 3.10 10.02
N GLU A 185 31.17 3.21 11.34
CA GLU A 185 30.01 2.87 12.16
C GLU A 185 28.78 3.71 11.78
N PRO A 186 27.59 3.11 11.63
CA PRO A 186 26.35 3.85 11.44
C PRO A 186 26.04 4.77 12.64
N LEU A 187 25.64 6.02 12.39
CA LEU A 187 25.48 7.04 13.44
C LEU A 187 24.16 6.96 14.23
N ALA A 188 23.14 6.29 13.68
CA ALA A 188 21.82 6.16 14.32
C ALA A 188 21.26 4.73 14.21
N PRO A 189 21.93 3.70 14.76
CA PRO A 189 21.45 2.33 14.66
C PRO A 189 20.29 2.04 15.61
N ILE A 190 19.33 1.27 15.12
CA ILE A 190 18.26 0.69 15.94
C ILE A 190 18.70 -0.64 16.53
N ASN A 191 18.11 -1.05 17.66
CA ASN A 191 18.43 -2.34 18.28
C ASN A 191 18.25 -3.49 17.28
N GLY A 192 19.24 -4.37 17.17
CA GLY A 192 19.23 -5.48 16.22
C GLY A 192 19.64 -5.11 14.79
N ALA A 193 20.01 -3.86 14.51
CA ALA A 193 20.58 -3.48 13.22
C ALA A 193 21.84 -4.31 12.92
N LEU A 194 21.98 -4.77 11.68
CA LEU A 194 23.15 -5.49 11.19
C LEU A 194 24.07 -4.51 10.45
N TRP A 195 25.37 -4.63 10.64
CA TRP A 195 26.39 -3.83 9.94
C TRP A 195 27.54 -4.73 9.50
N PHE A 196 27.83 -4.74 8.21
CA PHE A 196 29.04 -5.34 7.66
C PHE A 196 30.13 -4.27 7.59
N ASP A 197 31.08 -4.35 8.51
CA ASP A 197 32.25 -3.48 8.57
C ASP A 197 33.24 -3.89 7.47
N THR A 198 33.32 -3.08 6.43
CA THR A 198 34.21 -3.32 5.28
C THR A 198 35.68 -3.09 5.58
N ALA A 199 36.04 -2.36 6.66
CA ALA A 199 37.42 -2.12 7.04
C ALA A 199 38.08 -3.38 7.64
N VAL A 200 37.29 -4.20 8.36
CA VAL A 200 37.77 -5.46 8.98
C VAL A 200 37.10 -6.71 8.43
N SER A 201 36.17 -6.58 7.48
CA SER A 201 35.41 -7.67 6.87
C SER A 201 34.65 -8.53 7.90
N LYS A 202 33.91 -7.88 8.81
CA LYS A 202 33.15 -8.55 9.88
C LYS A 202 31.73 -8.04 9.96
N LEU A 203 30.79 -8.98 10.17
CA LEU A 203 29.41 -8.66 10.49
C LEU A 203 29.27 -8.37 11.99
N LYS A 204 28.57 -7.28 12.32
CA LYS A 204 28.27 -6.84 13.68
C LYS A 204 26.77 -6.58 13.81
N MET A 205 26.26 -6.70 15.04
CA MET A 205 24.89 -6.35 15.38
C MET A 205 24.88 -5.29 16.48
N TYR A 206 24.03 -4.28 16.33
CA TYR A 206 23.87 -3.24 17.32
C TYR A 206 22.99 -3.71 18.48
N ASN A 207 23.47 -3.49 19.70
CA ASN A 207 22.71 -3.73 20.93
C ASN A 207 22.41 -2.40 21.62
N SER A 208 21.12 -2.01 21.67
CA SER A 208 20.71 -0.73 22.27
C SER A 208 20.83 -0.72 23.80
N THR A 209 20.86 -1.86 24.47
CA THR A 209 21.05 -1.94 25.92
C THR A 209 22.47 -1.56 26.31
N THR A 210 23.46 -1.97 25.51
CA THR A 210 24.88 -1.66 25.75
C THR A 210 25.38 -0.48 24.93
N SER A 211 24.59 0.00 23.95
CA SER A 211 24.98 1.02 22.98
C SER A 211 26.27 0.68 22.24
N THR A 212 26.44 -0.59 21.87
CA THR A 212 27.66 -1.10 21.23
C THR A 212 27.34 -2.03 20.06
N TRP A 213 28.24 -2.05 19.08
CA TRP A 213 28.28 -3.06 18.03
C TRP A 213 29.01 -4.30 18.52
N THR A 214 28.32 -5.42 18.54
CA THR A 214 28.89 -6.72 18.89
C THR A 214 29.17 -7.49 17.62
N GLN A 215 30.42 -7.96 17.44
CA GLN A 215 30.76 -8.83 16.33
C GLN A 215 30.03 -10.17 16.47
N ILE A 216 29.41 -10.61 15.38
CA ILE A 216 28.81 -11.94 15.29
C ILE A 216 29.87 -12.85 14.67
N ASN A 217 30.29 -13.86 15.45
CA ASN A 217 31.25 -14.89 15.01
C ASN A 217 30.54 -16.10 14.44
#